data_AF-A0AAD4CZE9-F1
#
_entry.id   AF-A0AAD4CZE9-F1
#
_cell.length_a   1.000
_cell.length_b   1.000
_cell.length_c   1.000
_cell.angle_alpha   90.00
_cell.angle_beta   90.00
_cell.angle_gamma   90.00
#
_symmetry.space_group_name_H-M   'P 1'
#
loop_
_entity.id
_entity.type
_entity.pdbx_description
1 polymer ?
#
loop_
_entity_poly.entity_id
_entity_poly.type
_entity_poly.pdbx_seq_one_letter_code
_entity_poly.pdbx_strand_id
1 'polypeptide(L)'
;MINPYRVGKTVLFQVTYDRDWHLFESVPFFFISVFGVSFSPLPIDMMTLVKTPVMGVYGALFSQFHMNYSRFRSRTWIGRHPVQEVLIVTLLTCAIQWLNPWTRVNLLQLLTDLYSVCAPDNNLNGMCA
;
A
#
# COMPACT_ATOMS: atom_id res chain seq x y z
N MET A 1 18.16 -1.43 -28.98
CA MET A 1 17.37 -1.52 -27.73
C MET A 1 17.32 -0.13 -27.11
N ILE A 2 16.13 0.41 -26.86
CA ILE A 2 15.98 1.76 -26.29
C ILE A 2 16.00 1.67 -24.76
N ASN A 3 16.87 2.44 -24.11
CA ASN A 3 17.03 2.47 -22.66
C ASN A 3 16.61 3.86 -22.13
N PRO A 4 15.28 4.11 -21.97
CA PRO A 4 14.76 5.42 -21.61
C PRO A 4 15.19 5.90 -20.21
N TYR A 5 15.64 4.98 -19.35
CA TYR A 5 15.97 5.29 -17.94
C TYR A 5 17.46 5.23 -17.62
N ARG A 6 18.32 4.88 -18.59
CA ARG A 6 19.77 4.65 -18.37
C ARG A 6 20.10 3.61 -17.28
N VAL A 7 19.15 2.71 -16.94
CA VAL A 7 19.33 1.66 -15.91
C VAL A 7 19.64 0.29 -16.53
N GLY A 8 19.55 0.16 -17.87
CA GLY A 8 19.83 -1.11 -18.56
C GLY A 8 18.67 -2.11 -18.49
N LYS A 9 17.53 -1.68 -17.95
CA LYS A 9 16.25 -2.41 -17.89
C LYS A 9 15.22 -1.71 -18.79
N THR A 10 14.30 -2.48 -19.37
CA THR A 10 13.27 -1.96 -20.29
C THR A 10 12.06 -1.38 -19.53
N VAL A 11 11.81 -1.83 -18.31
CA VAL A 11 10.78 -1.31 -17.40
C VAL A 11 11.40 -0.96 -16.04
N LEU A 12 10.82 0.03 -15.34
CA LEU A 12 11.36 0.58 -14.09
C LEU A 12 11.43 -0.47 -12.96
N PHE A 13 10.53 -1.46 -12.99
CA PHE A 13 10.38 -2.51 -11.98
C PHE A 13 10.59 -3.92 -12.55
N GLN A 14 11.64 -4.12 -13.36
CA GLN A 14 11.92 -5.44 -13.91
C GLN A 14 12.70 -6.30 -12.93
N VAL A 15 12.03 -7.26 -12.30
CA VAL A 15 12.67 -8.31 -11.50
C VAL A 15 12.84 -9.58 -12.34
N THR A 16 14.06 -10.10 -12.40
CA THR A 16 14.38 -11.37 -13.08
C THR A 16 14.28 -12.48 -12.04
N TYR A 17 13.22 -13.27 -12.12
CA TYR A 17 13.03 -14.45 -11.30
C TYR A 17 13.71 -15.65 -11.97
N ASP A 18 14.78 -16.16 -11.36
CA ASP A 18 15.49 -17.39 -11.77
C ASP A 18 15.10 -18.61 -10.91
N ARG A 19 14.00 -18.53 -10.17
CA ARG A 19 13.50 -19.59 -9.29
C ARG A 19 12.13 -20.06 -9.75
N ASP A 20 12.00 -21.36 -9.97
CA ASP A 20 10.72 -22.00 -10.24
C ASP A 20 9.88 -22.11 -8.94
N TRP A 21 8.57 -21.94 -9.08
CA TRP A 21 7.62 -22.04 -7.99
C TRP A 21 7.63 -23.45 -7.40
N HIS A 22 7.85 -23.55 -6.09
CA HIS A 22 7.71 -24.83 -5.39
C HIS A 22 6.23 -25.11 -5.15
N LEU A 23 5.78 -26.34 -5.43
CA LEU A 23 4.38 -26.75 -5.30
C LEU A 23 3.80 -26.54 -3.90
N PHE A 24 4.64 -26.49 -2.86
CA PHE A 24 4.21 -26.20 -1.49
C PHE A 24 3.77 -24.73 -1.31
N GLU A 25 4.32 -23.80 -2.09
CA GLU A 25 4.06 -22.36 -1.98
C GLU A 25 2.73 -21.94 -2.65
N SER A 26 2.17 -22.78 -3.51
CA SER A 26 0.84 -22.57 -4.12
C SER A 26 -0.32 -22.93 -3.18
N VAL A 27 -0.07 -23.77 -2.17
CA VAL A 27 -1.05 -24.24 -1.18
C VAL A 27 -1.75 -23.09 -0.41
N PRO A 28 -1.06 -22.08 0.14
CA PRO A 28 -1.73 -20.95 0.82
C PRO A 28 -2.65 -20.14 -0.10
N PHE A 29 -2.34 -20.02 -1.40
CA PHE A 29 -3.23 -19.34 -2.35
C PHE A 29 -4.55 -20.07 -2.53
N PHE A 30 -4.52 -21.40 -2.63
CA PHE A 30 -5.74 -22.21 -2.70
C PHE A 30 -6.58 -22.09 -1.43
N PHE A 31 -5.95 -22.07 -0.24
CA PHE A 31 -6.68 -21.87 1.00
C PHE A 31 -7.35 -20.50 1.07
N ILE A 32 -6.65 -19.43 0.71
CA ILE A 32 -7.22 -18.08 0.66
C ILE A 32 -8.39 -18.01 -0.32
N SER A 33 -8.28 -18.65 -1.49
CA SER A 33 -9.37 -18.71 -2.48
C SER A 33 -10.59 -19.50 -1.98
N VAL A 34 -10.40 -20.67 -1.36
CA VAL A 34 -11.51 -21.49 -0.87
C VAL A 34 -12.21 -20.83 0.32
N PHE A 35 -11.45 -20.30 1.29
CA PHE A 35 -12.02 -19.61 2.45
C PHE A 35 -12.64 -18.24 2.08
N GLY A 36 -12.11 -17.55 1.08
CA GLY A 36 -12.64 -16.26 0.61
C GLY A 36 -13.98 -16.37 -0.13
N VAL A 37 -14.18 -17.43 -0.94
CA VAL A 37 -15.42 -17.62 -1.70
C VAL A 37 -16.54 -18.22 -0.85
N SER A 38 -16.20 -19.11 0.08
CA SER A 38 -17.20 -19.77 0.94
C SER A 38 -17.77 -18.86 2.05
N PHE A 39 -17.25 -17.64 2.20
CA PHE A 39 -17.68 -16.62 3.16
C PHE A 39 -18.16 -15.33 2.46
N SER A 40 -18.84 -15.46 1.32
CA SER A 40 -19.57 -14.36 0.68
C SER A 40 -21.05 -14.39 1.08
N PRO A 41 -21.52 -13.61 2.07
CA PRO A 41 -22.95 -13.38 2.24
C PRO A 41 -23.44 -12.31 1.26
N LEU A 42 -24.23 -12.74 0.27
CA LEU A 42 -25.22 -11.90 -0.39
C LEU A 42 -26.48 -11.83 0.50
N PRO A 43 -27.32 -10.80 0.35
CA PRO A 43 -27.15 -9.40 0.67
C PRO A 43 -27.87 -9.06 2.00
N ILE A 44 -27.92 -7.78 2.35
CA ILE A 44 -28.86 -7.13 3.28
C ILE A 44 -28.47 -7.18 4.78
N ASP A 45 -28.26 -5.96 5.29
CA ASP A 45 -28.25 -5.48 6.67
C ASP A 45 -26.97 -5.30 7.49
N MET A 46 -27.00 -4.11 8.09
CA MET A 46 -26.04 -3.32 8.85
C MET A 46 -25.57 -4.00 10.14
N MET A 47 -25.07 -5.23 10.07
CA MET A 47 -24.54 -5.92 11.26
C MET A 47 -23.39 -6.88 10.94
N THR A 48 -22.51 -6.51 9.99
CA THR A 48 -21.28 -7.25 9.68
C THR A 48 -20.05 -6.67 10.42
N LEU A 49 -20.23 -6.02 11.57
CA LEU A 49 -19.14 -5.25 12.20
C LEU A 49 -18.06 -6.12 12.88
N VAL A 50 -18.26 -7.44 13.03
CA VAL A 50 -17.34 -8.27 13.83
C VAL A 50 -16.86 -9.56 13.12
N LYS A 51 -17.25 -9.84 11.86
CA LYS A 51 -16.95 -11.15 11.22
C LYS A 51 -16.62 -11.13 9.73
N THR A 52 -15.90 -10.11 9.25
CA THR A 52 -15.30 -10.08 7.91
C THR A 52 -13.77 -9.91 8.02
N PRO A 53 -12.99 -10.56 7.13
CA PRO A 53 -11.54 -10.56 7.18
C PRO A 53 -11.01 -9.12 7.19
N VAL A 54 -10.24 -8.82 8.21
CA VAL A 54 -9.77 -7.49 8.63
C VAL A 54 -9.15 -6.67 7.48
N MET A 55 -8.60 -7.35 6.45
CA MET A 55 -7.99 -6.71 5.27
C MET A 55 -8.97 -5.97 4.36
N GLY A 56 -10.19 -6.49 4.15
CA GLY A 56 -11.17 -5.86 3.24
C GLY A 56 -11.92 -4.70 3.89
N VAL A 57 -12.12 -4.78 5.20
CA VAL A 57 -12.88 -3.79 5.98
C VAL A 57 -12.12 -2.48 6.07
N TYR A 58 -10.79 -2.51 6.21
CA TYR A 58 -9.99 -1.28 6.24
C TYR A 58 -10.06 -0.50 4.93
N GLY A 59 -10.04 -1.18 3.77
CA GLY A 59 -10.18 -0.53 2.47
C GLY A 59 -11.56 0.11 2.27
N ALA A 60 -12.63 -0.60 2.66
CA ALA A 60 -13.99 -0.07 2.61
C ALA A 60 -14.20 1.10 3.58
N LEU A 61 -13.67 1.00 4.80
CA LEU A 61 -13.74 2.05 5.82
C LEU A 61 -12.95 3.29 5.43
N PHE A 62 -11.75 3.13 4.87
CA PHE A 62 -10.95 4.25 4.37
C PHE A 62 -11.64 4.98 3.22
N SER A 63 -12.22 4.24 2.26
CA SER A 63 -12.94 4.84 1.14
C SER A 63 -14.15 5.66 1.62
N GLN A 64 -14.93 5.13 2.55
CA GLN A 64 -16.09 5.83 3.11
C GLN A 64 -15.67 7.04 3.96
N PHE A 65 -14.60 6.92 4.74
CA PHE A 65 -14.06 8.02 5.54
C PHE A 65 -13.61 9.18 4.66
N HIS A 66 -12.89 8.92 3.57
CA HIS A 66 -12.44 9.96 2.65
C HIS A 66 -13.62 10.70 1.99
N MET A 67 -14.66 9.96 1.57
CA MET A 67 -15.89 10.55 1.01
C MET A 67 -16.67 11.36 2.05
N ASN A 68 -16.77 10.87 3.29
CA ASN A 68 -17.41 11.59 4.38
C ASN A 68 -16.64 12.86 4.76
N TYR A 69 -15.31 12.80 4.80
CA TYR A 69 -14.45 13.95 5.06
C TYR A 69 -14.60 15.04 3.98
N SER A 70 -14.69 14.65 2.70
CA SER A 70 -14.98 15.60 1.62
C SER A 70 -16.34 16.27 1.77
N ARG A 71 -17.37 15.55 2.25
CA ARG A 71 -18.69 16.14 2.54
C ARG A 71 -18.64 17.06 3.77
N PHE A 72 -17.89 16.68 4.80
CA PHE A 72 -17.72 17.44 6.04
C PHE A 72 -17.00 18.78 5.80
N ARG A 73 -15.98 18.81 4.92
CA ARG A 73 -15.27 20.05 4.53
C ARG A 73 -16.20 21.08 3.87
N SER A 74 -17.21 20.64 3.12
CA SER A 74 -18.18 21.52 2.46
C SER A 74 -19.21 22.13 3.43
N ARG A 75 -19.51 21.42 4.54
CA ARG A 75 -20.47 21.89 5.56
C ARG A 75 -19.86 22.78 6.65
N THR A 76 -18.54 22.71 6.85
CA THR A 76 -17.87 23.37 7.98
C THR A 76 -17.05 24.59 7.55
N TRP A 77 -16.73 25.46 8.53
CA TRP A 77 -15.92 26.67 8.33
C TRP A 77 -14.48 26.38 7.87
N ILE A 78 -14.03 25.12 7.96
CA ILE A 78 -12.73 24.63 7.49
C ILE A 78 -12.50 24.93 6.00
N GLY A 79 -13.56 25.00 5.18
CA GLY A 79 -13.46 25.40 3.77
C GLY A 79 -13.03 26.86 3.53
N ARG A 80 -13.02 27.73 4.55
CA ARG A 80 -12.70 29.17 4.38
C ARG A 80 -11.19 29.47 4.37
N HIS A 81 -10.36 28.57 4.92
CA HIS A 81 -8.90 28.75 5.00
C HIS A 81 -8.12 27.50 4.50
N PRO A 82 -8.22 27.14 3.20
CA PRO A 82 -7.61 25.93 2.66
C PRO A 82 -6.07 25.93 2.76
N VAL A 83 -5.43 27.09 2.69
CA VAL A 83 -3.95 27.21 2.71
C VAL A 83 -3.37 26.88 4.09
N GLN A 84 -4.02 27.32 5.18
CA GLN A 84 -3.54 27.06 6.54
C GLN A 84 -3.66 25.57 6.91
N GLU A 85 -4.71 24.90 6.44
CA GLU A 85 -4.92 23.47 6.65
C GLU A 85 -3.79 22.65 6.00
N VAL A 86 -3.51 22.88 4.71
CA VAL A 86 -2.44 22.15 3.99
C VAL A 86 -1.08 22.43 4.60
N LEU A 87 -0.83 23.66 5.06
CA LEU A 87 0.43 24.03 5.70
C LEU A 87 0.64 23.26 7.02
N ILE A 88 -0.41 23.11 7.84
CA ILE A 88 -0.33 22.33 9.09
C ILE A 88 -0.12 20.84 8.79
N VAL A 89 -0.85 20.28 7.82
CA VAL A 89 -0.75 18.84 7.45
C VAL A 89 0.64 18.53 6.89
N THR A 90 1.18 19.38 6.03
CA THR A 90 2.52 19.19 5.46
C THR A 90 3.61 19.32 6.51
N LEU A 91 3.52 20.32 7.41
CA LEU A 91 4.46 20.45 8.53
C LEU A 91 4.45 19.22 9.44
N LEU A 92 3.28 18.71 9.79
CA LEU A 92 3.15 17.51 10.63
C LEU A 92 3.70 16.27 9.91
N THR A 93 3.39 16.12 8.62
CA THR A 93 3.93 15.04 7.79
C THR A 93 5.45 15.11 7.71
N CYS A 94 6.03 16.29 7.51
CA CYS A 94 7.48 16.50 7.51
C CYS A 94 8.10 16.20 8.89
N ALA A 95 7.45 16.55 9.98
CA ALA A 95 7.92 16.24 11.33
C ALA A 95 7.97 14.72 11.58
N ILE A 96 6.92 13.99 11.20
CA ILE A 96 6.89 12.52 11.28
C ILE A 96 7.98 11.92 10.38
N GLN A 97 8.12 12.45 9.16
CA GLN A 97 9.13 12.03 8.19
C GLN A 97 10.56 12.25 8.68
N TRP A 98 10.78 13.26 9.54
CA TRP A 98 12.06 13.47 10.16
C TRP A 98 12.40 12.38 11.18
N LEU A 99 11.41 11.86 11.91
CA LEU A 99 11.62 10.85 12.95
C LEU A 99 11.85 9.44 12.39
N ASN A 100 11.40 9.17 11.16
CA ASN A 100 11.49 7.86 10.54
C ASN A 100 12.41 7.87 9.29
N PRO A 101 13.55 7.17 9.32
CA PRO A 101 14.49 7.15 8.19
C PRO A 101 13.96 6.39 6.97
N TRP A 102 13.07 5.40 7.13
CA TRP A 102 12.56 4.59 6.03
C TRP A 102 11.60 5.35 5.12
N THR A 103 10.82 6.27 5.69
CA THR A 103 9.87 7.05 4.90
C THR A 103 10.57 8.17 4.09
N ARG A 104 11.88 8.42 4.32
CA ARG A 104 12.67 9.44 3.58
C ARG A 104 13.15 8.94 2.22
N VAL A 105 13.05 7.64 1.97
CA VAL A 105 13.46 7.00 0.71
C VAL A 105 12.41 7.29 -0.37
N ASN A 106 12.85 7.49 -1.62
CA ASN A 106 11.92 7.64 -2.73
C ASN A 106 11.06 6.38 -2.88
N LEU A 107 9.74 6.55 -3.01
CA LEU A 107 8.80 5.44 -3.12
C LEU A 107 9.20 4.40 -4.17
N LEU A 108 9.66 4.86 -5.34
CA LEU A 108 10.06 3.98 -6.45
C LEU A 108 11.30 3.16 -6.12
N GLN A 109 12.28 3.74 -5.42
CA GLN A 109 13.49 3.03 -4.99
C GLN A 109 13.14 1.99 -3.93
N LEU A 110 12.34 2.39 -2.93
CA LEU A 110 11.86 1.48 -1.88
C LEU A 110 11.12 0.27 -2.46
N LEU A 111 10.22 0.51 -3.42
CA LEU A 111 9.47 -0.55 -4.07
C LEU A 111 10.37 -1.49 -4.90
N THR A 112 11.40 -0.95 -5.53
CA THR A 112 12.37 -1.74 -6.29
C THR A 112 13.15 -2.66 -5.37
N ASP A 113 13.59 -2.15 -4.22
CA ASP A 113 14.36 -2.92 -3.23
C ASP A 113 13.50 -4.02 -2.56
N LEU A 114 12.21 -3.75 -2.32
CA LEU A 114 11.23 -4.69 -1.76
C LEU A 114 10.93 -5.90 -2.66
N TYR A 115 10.92 -5.70 -3.98
CA TYR A 115 10.66 -6.79 -4.93
C TYR A 115 11.94 -7.43 -5.47
N SER A 116 13.10 -6.83 -5.22
CA SER A 116 14.38 -7.39 -5.65
C SER A 116 14.83 -8.50 -4.71
N VAL A 117 15.37 -9.57 -5.30
CA VAL A 117 16.03 -10.64 -4.54
C VAL A 117 17.19 -10.04 -3.74
N CYS A 118 17.31 -10.41 -2.46
CA CYS A 118 18.44 -10.02 -1.62
C CYS A 118 19.77 -10.43 -2.28
N ALA A 119 20.60 -9.45 -2.61
CA ALA A 119 21.99 -9.61 -3.00
C ALA A 119 22.88 -8.98 -1.91
N PRO A 120 24.15 -9.41 -1.77
CA PRO A 120 25.02 -8.91 -0.70
C PRO A 120 25.27 -7.39 -0.75
N ASP A 121 25.03 -6.75 -1.90
CA ASP A 121 25.26 -5.33 -2.17
C ASP A 121 24.03 -4.42 -1.99
N ASN A 122 22.80 -4.95 -1.96
CA ASN A 122 21.54 -4.17 -1.89
C ASN A 122 20.71 -4.41 -0.60
N ASN A 123 21.38 -4.63 0.54
CA ASN A 123 20.72 -4.91 1.82
C ASN A 123 20.29 -3.62 2.54
N LEU A 124 19.06 -3.16 2.27
CA LEU A 124 18.40 -2.09 3.02
C LEU A 124 18.04 -2.56 4.45
N ASN A 125 19.05 -2.67 5.33
CA ASN A 125 18.92 -3.15 6.72
C ASN A 125 18.09 -4.45 6.88
N GLY A 126 18.18 -5.38 5.93
CA GLY A 126 17.52 -6.69 6.00
C GLY A 126 16.02 -6.71 5.63
N MET A 127 15.51 -5.70 4.93
CA MET A 127 14.11 -5.64 4.47
C MET A 127 13.87 -6.12 3.02
N CYS A 128 14.85 -6.79 2.42
CA CYS A 128 14.66 -7.47 1.14
C CYS A 128 13.85 -8.76 1.38
N ALA A 129 12.94 -9.07 0.45
CA ALA A 129 12.05 -10.23 0.50
C ALA A 129 12.39 -11.25 -0.59
#